data_AF-A0A9X4BI58-F1
#
_entry.id   AF-A0A9X4BI58-F1
#
_cell.length_a   1.000
_cell.length_b   1.000
_cell.length_c   1.000
_cell.angle_alpha   90.00
_cell.angle_beta   90.00
_cell.angle_gamma   90.00
#
_symmetry.space_group_name_H-M   'P 1'
#
loop_
_entity.id
_entity.type
_entity.pdbx_description
1 polymer ?
#
loop_
_entity_poly.entity_id
_entity_poly.type
_entity_poly.pdbx_seq_one_letter_code
_entity_poly.pdbx_strand_id
1 'polypeptide(L)'
;TKHAEITKPFLDSNLNQMFSGWPYRKYLAGDLPKINQDAKPYRFWLLPLGLYTGARLNELCQLRVHDVIQDVHGVDLIDINDNGYNKSLKTGPSARQIPICSKLVEMGFLNFVEERRQADGND
;
A
#
# COMPACT_ATOMS: atom_id res chain seq x y z
N THR A 1 12.35 -32.41 -0.66
CA THR A 1 11.15 -31.78 -1.25
C THR A 1 10.60 -30.82 -0.21
N LYS A 2 10.58 -29.50 -0.46
CA LYS A 2 9.97 -28.57 0.52
C LYS A 2 8.48 -28.89 0.59
N HIS A 3 8.02 -29.41 1.73
CA HIS A 3 6.59 -29.53 1.97
C HIS A 3 6.01 -28.11 1.91
N ALA A 4 5.04 -27.90 1.03
CA ALA A 4 4.31 -26.64 1.00
C ALA A 4 3.51 -26.58 2.31
N GLU A 5 3.97 -25.77 3.25
CA GLU A 5 3.16 -25.42 4.41
C GLU A 5 1.89 -24.75 3.90
N ILE A 6 0.74 -25.38 4.17
CA ILE A 6 -0.55 -24.79 3.86
C ILE A 6 -0.74 -23.63 4.84
N THR A 7 -0.48 -22.42 4.36
CA THR A 7 -0.80 -21.20 5.10
C THR A 7 -2.32 -20.98 5.04
N LYS A 8 -2.97 -20.97 6.20
CA LYS A 8 -4.41 -20.70 6.28
C LYS A 8 -4.68 -19.23 5.94
N PRO A 9 -5.77 -18.91 5.22
CA PRO A 9 -6.16 -17.52 5.03
C PRO A 9 -6.42 -16.84 6.37
N PHE A 10 -6.22 -15.53 6.42
CA PHE A 10 -6.59 -14.74 7.59
C PHE A 10 -8.10 -14.79 7.77
N LEU A 11 -8.53 -15.05 9.01
CA LEU A 11 -9.91 -14.87 9.43
C LEU A 11 -10.16 -13.41 9.80
N ASP A 12 -11.41 -12.98 9.82
CA ASP A 12 -11.79 -11.63 10.24
C ASP A 12 -11.28 -11.31 11.64
N SER A 13 -11.29 -12.29 12.56
CA SER A 13 -10.71 -12.13 13.90
C SER A 13 -9.22 -11.79 13.87
N ASN A 14 -8.48 -12.37 12.93
CA ASN A 14 -7.05 -12.14 12.78
C ASN A 14 -6.81 -10.73 12.25
N LEU A 15 -7.58 -10.32 11.23
CA LEU A 15 -7.52 -8.97 10.68
C LEU A 15 -7.86 -7.93 11.77
N ASN A 16 -8.95 -8.13 12.50
CA ASN A 16 -9.34 -7.26 13.60
C ASN A 16 -8.25 -7.13 14.66
N GLN A 17 -7.57 -8.22 15.03
CA GLN A 17 -6.43 -8.17 15.94
C GLN A 17 -5.26 -7.36 15.36
N MET A 18 -4.92 -7.55 14.07
CA MET A 18 -3.84 -6.80 13.41
C MET A 18 -4.14 -5.29 13.38
N PHE A 19 -5.38 -4.89 13.13
CA PHE A 19 -5.80 -3.48 13.10
C PHE A 19 -6.14 -2.90 14.49
N SER A 20 -6.20 -3.73 15.55
CA SER A 20 -6.41 -3.26 16.93
C SER A 20 -5.15 -2.69 17.60
N GLY A 21 -3.97 -2.95 17.02
CA GLY A 21 -2.68 -2.51 17.53
C GLY A 21 -2.28 -1.10 17.08
N TRP A 22 -1.16 -0.62 17.60
CA TRP A 22 -0.46 0.54 17.00
C TRP A 22 0.11 0.12 15.63
N PRO A 23 0.05 0.95 14.57
CA PRO A 23 -0.40 2.36 14.55
C PRO A 23 -1.91 2.57 14.34
N TYR A 24 -2.67 1.54 13.93
CA TYR A 24 -4.08 1.69 13.53
C TYR A 24 -5.02 2.14 14.66
N ARG A 25 -4.76 1.71 15.90
CA ARG A 25 -5.47 2.22 17.09
C ARG A 25 -5.35 3.73 17.24
N LYS A 26 -4.17 4.31 16.93
CA LYS A 26 -3.94 5.76 16.97
C LYS A 26 -4.62 6.46 15.80
N TYR A 27 -4.68 5.81 14.64
CA TYR A 27 -5.39 6.31 13.48
C TYR A 27 -6.88 6.48 13.78
N LEU A 28 -7.49 5.45 14.38
CA LEU A 28 -8.89 5.49 14.82
C LEU A 28 -9.16 6.55 15.90
N ALA A 29 -8.14 6.95 16.65
CA ALA A 29 -8.23 8.04 17.62
C ALA A 29 -8.03 9.44 17.02
N GLY A 30 -7.81 9.56 15.70
CA GLY A 30 -7.62 10.83 15.00
C GLY A 30 -6.19 11.38 15.00
N ASP A 31 -5.19 10.62 15.48
CA ASP A 31 -3.79 11.05 15.62
C ASP A 31 -2.93 10.81 14.35
N LEU A 32 -3.54 10.85 13.15
CA LEU A 32 -2.87 10.58 11.86
C LEU A 32 -1.52 11.30 11.64
N PRO A 33 -1.41 12.64 11.89
CA PRO A 33 -0.17 13.36 11.70
C PRO A 33 0.97 12.85 12.59
N LYS A 34 0.66 12.41 13.81
CA LYS A 34 1.66 11.84 14.73
C LYS A 34 2.13 10.47 14.25
N ILE A 35 1.26 9.66 13.65
CA ILE A 35 1.66 8.35 13.08
C ILE A 35 2.68 8.54 11.97
N ASN A 36 2.50 9.52 11.09
CA ASN A 36 3.46 9.82 10.02
C ASN A 36 4.81 10.32 10.55
N GLN A 37 4.85 10.86 11.77
CA GLN A 37 6.07 11.31 12.46
C GLN A 37 6.73 10.17 13.26
N ASP A 38 5.95 9.43 14.04
CA ASP A 38 6.41 8.40 14.98
C ASP A 38 6.68 7.05 14.29
N ALA A 39 5.93 6.75 13.23
CA ALA A 39 6.07 5.54 12.43
C ALA A 39 6.70 5.86 11.08
N LYS A 40 7.62 5.00 10.63
CA LYS A 40 7.99 5.02 9.21
C LYS A 40 6.74 4.74 8.37
N PRO A 41 6.45 5.51 7.32
CA PRO A 41 5.20 5.39 6.55
C PRO A 41 4.88 3.97 6.06
N TYR A 42 5.90 3.19 5.71
CA TYR A 42 5.73 1.79 5.29
C TYR A 42 5.05 0.90 6.35
N ARG A 43 5.24 1.19 7.66
CA ARG A 43 4.62 0.42 8.74
C ARG A 43 3.11 0.62 8.82
N PHE A 44 2.64 1.78 8.37
CA PHE A 44 1.22 2.09 8.30
C PHE A 44 0.61 1.64 6.98
N TRP A 45 1.24 1.94 5.84
CA TRP A 45 0.60 1.76 4.54
C TRP A 45 0.67 0.34 3.96
N LEU A 46 1.70 -0.46 4.29
CA LEU A 46 1.85 -1.78 3.66
C LEU A 46 0.69 -2.73 3.95
N LEU A 47 0.14 -2.72 5.16
CA LEU A 47 -0.94 -3.64 5.52
C LEU A 47 -2.30 -3.25 4.88
N PRO A 48 -2.78 -1.99 4.96
CA PRO A 48 -3.98 -1.55 4.22
C PRO A 48 -3.84 -1.76 2.72
N LEU A 49 -2.69 -1.40 2.13
CA LEU A 49 -2.47 -1.62 0.70
C LEU A 49 -2.52 -3.11 0.36
N GLY A 50 -1.83 -3.97 1.11
CA GLY A 50 -1.88 -5.42 0.91
C GLY A 50 -3.30 -5.98 1.02
N LEU A 51 -4.07 -5.53 2.01
CA LEU A 51 -5.44 -5.97 2.23
C LEU A 51 -6.38 -5.56 1.08
N TYR A 52 -6.35 -4.30 0.68
CA TYR A 52 -7.33 -3.76 -0.29
C TYR A 52 -6.92 -4.00 -1.75
N THR A 53 -5.64 -4.17 -2.04
CA THR A 53 -5.15 -4.35 -3.43
C THR A 53 -4.84 -5.81 -3.79
N GLY A 54 -4.57 -6.65 -2.78
CA GLY A 54 -4.05 -8.00 -3.00
C GLY A 54 -2.67 -8.05 -3.65
N ALA A 55 -1.96 -6.91 -3.73
CA ALA A 55 -0.64 -6.84 -4.33
C ALA A 55 0.42 -7.57 -3.50
N ARG A 56 1.46 -8.06 -4.19
CA ARG A 56 2.57 -8.74 -3.52
C ARG A 56 3.36 -7.72 -2.70
N LEU A 57 3.88 -8.15 -1.55
CA LEU A 57 4.67 -7.28 -0.68
C LEU A 57 5.81 -6.58 -1.44
N ASN A 58 6.53 -7.30 -2.31
CA ASN A 58 7.62 -6.71 -3.09
C ASN A 58 7.14 -5.64 -4.09
N GLU A 59 5.97 -5.82 -4.70
CA GLU A 59 5.36 -4.83 -5.59
C GLU A 59 5.05 -3.55 -4.80
N LEU A 60 4.45 -3.69 -3.62
CA LEU A 60 4.14 -2.57 -2.73
C LEU A 60 5.38 -1.84 -2.21
N CYS A 61 6.44 -2.57 -1.87
CA CYS A 61 7.71 -1.99 -1.40
C CYS A 61 8.46 -1.21 -2.49
N GLN A 62 8.17 -1.49 -3.76
CA GLN A 62 8.82 -0.85 -4.91
C GLN A 62 8.02 0.34 -5.46
N LEU A 63 6.80 0.58 -4.96
CA LEU A 63 5.96 1.69 -5.42
C LEU A 63 6.63 3.05 -5.29
N ARG A 64 6.45 3.86 -6.32
CA ARG A 64 6.85 5.26 -6.39
C ARG A 64 5.62 6.16 -6.54
N VAL A 65 5.78 7.44 -6.25
CA VAL A 65 4.68 8.43 -6.38
C VAL A 65 4.16 8.55 -7.81
N HIS A 66 4.99 8.25 -8.81
CA HIS A 66 4.58 8.24 -10.23
C HIS A 66 3.79 6.98 -10.63
N ASP A 67 3.79 5.93 -9.80
CA ASP A 67 2.96 4.74 -10.02
C ASP A 67 1.51 4.96 -9.60
N VAL A 68 1.21 6.06 -8.90
CA VAL A 68 -0.15 6.48 -8.61
C VAL A 68 -0.61 7.41 -9.72
N ILE A 69 -1.48 6.88 -10.58
CA ILE A 69 -1.96 7.52 -11.80
C ILE A 69 -3.48 7.66 -11.75
N GLN A 70 -4.04 8.46 -12.66
CA GLN A 70 -5.48 8.58 -12.84
C GLN A 70 -5.85 8.14 -14.25
N ASP A 71 -6.93 7.35 -14.38
CA ASP A 71 -7.43 6.94 -15.70
C ASP A 71 -8.22 8.06 -16.40
N VAL A 72 -8.68 7.78 -17.61
CA VAL A 72 -9.48 8.72 -18.43
C VAL A 72 -10.83 9.08 -17.83
N HIS A 73 -11.29 8.35 -16.81
CA HIS A 73 -12.55 8.55 -16.11
C HIS A 73 -12.38 9.21 -14.74
N GLY A 74 -11.16 9.54 -14.35
CA GLY A 74 -10.86 10.17 -13.06
C GLY A 74 -10.70 9.18 -11.91
N VAL A 75 -10.53 7.88 -12.19
CA VAL A 75 -10.30 6.86 -11.15
C VAL A 75 -8.81 6.78 -10.85
N ASP A 76 -8.44 6.94 -9.57
CA ASP A 76 -7.06 6.78 -9.13
C ASP A 76 -6.66 5.29 -9.09
N LEU A 77 -5.50 4.99 -9.65
CA LEU A 77 -4.98 3.64 -9.84
C LEU A 77 -3.57 3.53 -9.25
N ILE A 78 -3.22 2.34 -8.78
CA ILE A 78 -1.84 1.92 -8.55
C ILE A 78 -1.39 1.11 -9.77
N ASP A 79 -0.39 1.61 -10.48
CA ASP A 79 0.22 0.94 -11.62
C ASP A 79 1.37 0.03 -11.16
N ILE A 80 1.16 -1.28 -11.24
CA ILE A 80 2.20 -2.27 -10.98
C ILE A 80 2.98 -2.50 -12.27
N ASN A 81 4.21 -2.00 -12.30
CA ASN A 81 5.09 -2.03 -13.46
C ASN A 81 6.56 -2.28 -13.05
N ASP A 82 7.44 -2.42 -14.03
CA ASP A 82 8.91 -2.44 -13.90
C ASP A 82 9.57 -1.14 -14.42
N ASN A 83 8.79 -0.08 -14.59
CA ASN A 83 9.28 1.23 -15.00
C ASN A 83 9.92 1.93 -13.80
N GLY A 84 11.24 2.16 -13.85
CA GLY A 84 11.98 2.93 -12.84
C GLY A 84 13.24 2.21 -12.34
N TYR A 85 14.08 2.93 -11.59
CA TYR A 85 15.35 2.38 -11.13
C TYR A 85 15.15 1.24 -10.11
N ASN A 86 15.79 0.09 -10.35
CA ASN A 86 15.72 -1.12 -9.50
C ASN A 86 14.31 -1.70 -9.26
N LYS A 87 13.34 -1.43 -10.14
CA LYS A 87 12.02 -2.08 -10.11
C LYS A 87 12.05 -3.35 -10.95
N SER A 88 11.34 -4.39 -10.49
CA SER A 88 11.25 -5.64 -11.24
C SER A 88 9.95 -6.36 -10.98
N LEU A 89 9.38 -6.92 -12.04
CA LEU A 89 8.24 -7.80 -11.97
C LEU A 89 8.70 -9.25 -11.92
N LYS A 90 7.97 -10.07 -11.16
CA LYS A 90 8.28 -11.52 -11.07
C LYS A 90 8.14 -12.21 -12.43
N THR A 91 7.17 -11.79 -13.23
CA THR A 91 6.89 -12.30 -14.58
C THR A 91 6.20 -11.20 -15.40
N GLY A 92 6.32 -11.23 -16.73
CA GLY A 92 5.66 -10.27 -17.64
C GLY A 92 4.15 -10.06 -17.39
N PRO A 93 3.35 -11.12 -17.13
CA PRO A 93 1.92 -10.95 -16.79
C PRO A 93 1.63 -10.34 -15.42
N SER A 94 2.63 -9.94 -14.64
CA SER A 94 2.42 -9.29 -13.33
C SER A 94 2.05 -7.81 -13.46
N ALA A 95 2.32 -7.20 -14.62
CA ALA A 95 1.98 -5.81 -14.90
C ALA A 95 0.46 -5.63 -14.92
N ARG A 96 -0.05 -4.68 -14.13
CA ARG A 96 -1.49 -4.42 -14.01
C ARG A 96 -1.76 -3.10 -13.31
N GLN A 97 -2.92 -2.53 -13.56
CA GLN A 97 -3.44 -1.38 -12.83
C GLN A 97 -4.49 -1.83 -11.81
N ILE A 98 -4.40 -1.32 -10.59
CA ILE A 98 -5.30 -1.65 -9.49
C ILE A 98 -6.04 -0.39 -9.04
N PRO A 99 -7.38 -0.35 -9.09
CA PRO A 99 -8.14 0.79 -8.58
C PRO A 99 -7.92 1.02 -7.09
N ILE A 100 -7.71 2.29 -6.71
CA ILE A 100 -7.65 2.69 -5.30
C ILE A 100 -9.08 2.75 -4.77
N CYS A 101 -9.42 1.85 -3.86
CA CYS A 101 -10.76 1.80 -3.30
C CYS A 101 -11.05 3.02 -2.40
N SER A 102 -12.33 3.36 -2.25
CA SER A 102 -12.78 4.49 -1.41
C SER A 102 -12.21 4.42 0.02
N LYS A 103 -12.00 3.21 0.57
CA LYS A 103 -11.47 3.07 1.92
C LYS A 103 -10.03 3.56 2.05
N LEU A 104 -9.19 3.34 1.05
CA LEU A 104 -7.82 3.86 1.03
C LEU A 104 -7.82 5.39 0.88
N VAL A 105 -8.76 5.93 0.10
CA VAL A 105 -8.95 7.38 -0.04
C VAL A 105 -9.37 8.00 1.30
N GLU A 106 -10.36 7.43 1.98
CA GLU A 106 -10.80 7.85 3.33
C GLU A 106 -9.66 7.81 4.36
N MET A 107 -8.79 6.80 4.27
CA MET A 107 -7.61 6.68 5.14
C MET A 107 -6.54 7.74 4.87
N GLY A 108 -6.67 8.52 3.79
CA GLY A 108 -5.75 9.58 3.42
C GLY A 108 -4.59 9.14 2.53
N PHE A 109 -4.71 8.02 1.80
CA PHE A 109 -3.61 7.50 0.98
C PHE A 109 -3.19 8.49 -0.12
N LEU A 110 -4.15 9.12 -0.80
CA LEU A 110 -3.86 10.11 -1.85
C LEU A 110 -3.19 11.36 -1.29
N ASN A 111 -3.61 11.82 -0.11
CA ASN A 111 -2.95 12.94 0.58
C ASN A 111 -1.49 12.57 0.92
N PHE A 112 -1.26 11.36 1.41
CA PHE A 112 0.09 10.85 1.66
C PHE A 112 0.95 10.80 0.39
N VAL A 113 0.39 10.34 -0.73
CA VAL A 113 1.11 10.31 -2.02
C VAL A 113 1.50 11.72 -2.46
N GLU A 114 0.60 12.68 -2.32
CA GLU A 114 0.85 14.08 -2.68
C GLU A 114 1.91 14.73 -1.78
N GLU A 115 1.85 14.50 -0.46
CA GLU A 115 2.92 14.91 0.47
C GLU A 115 4.29 14.36 0.05
N ARG A 116 4.34 13.11 -0.45
CA ARG A 116 5.58 12.49 -0.94
C ARG A 116 6.03 13.03 -2.28
N ARG A 117 5.11 13.46 -3.15
CA ARG A 117 5.43 14.09 -4.43
C ARG A 117 6.11 15.44 -4.24
N GLN A 118 5.74 16.16 -3.18
CA GLN A 118 6.32 17.47 -2.83
C GLN A 118 7.62 17.37 -2.04
N ALA A 119 7.88 16.22 -1.40
CA ALA A 119 9.14 15.98 -0.73
C ALA A 119 10.22 15.68 -1.78
N ASP A 120 11.25 16.53 -1.87
CA ASP A 120 12.39 16.32 -2.77
C ASP A 120 13.02 14.94 -2.52
N GLY A 121 12.84 14.03 -3.47
CA GLY A 121 13.36 12.67 -3.45
C GLY A 121 13.76 12.26 -4.86
N ASN A 122 15.02 11.87 -5.02
CA ASN A 122 15.46 11.19 -6.23
C ASN A 122 14.81 9.79 -6.30
N ASP A 123 14.61 9.28 -7.51
CA ASP A 123 14.04 7.94 -7.78
C ASP A 123 14.84 6.78 -7.14
#